data_AF-A0A3B8RDM9-F1
#
_entry.id   AF-A0A3B8RDM9-F1
#
_cell.length_a   1.000
_cell.length_b   1.000
_cell.length_c   1.000
_cell.angle_alpha   90.00
_cell.angle_beta   90.00
_cell.angle_gamma   90.00
#
_symmetry.space_group_name_H-M   'P 1'
#
loop_
_entity.id
_entity.type
_entity.pdbx_description
1 polymer ?
#
loop_
_entity_poly.entity_id
_entity_poly.type
_entity_poly.pdbx_seq_one_letter_code
_entity_poly.pdbx_strand_id
1 'polypeptide(L)'
;HDQTEHDNAPMLPAIFCVNWFRSDEQGRFIWPGFGENMRVLVWMLQNLNQAKGDAHLAGVSPRYQDIDWRGLDFSAEQFARLSNVDPGEWRKELASQARLFEQLGSRLPSRLRAIRERWEASLTSA
;
A
#
# COMPACT_ATOMS: atom_id res chain seq x y z
N HIS A 1 13.99 9.71 -44.74
CA HIS A 1 13.21 10.41 -43.69
C HIS A 1 12.13 9.46 -43.21
N ASP A 2 11.79 9.56 -41.92
CA ASP A 2 10.68 8.87 -41.24
C ASP A 2 11.05 7.59 -40.47
N GLN A 3 11.60 7.78 -39.26
CA GLN A 3 11.64 6.82 -38.16
C GLN A 3 11.59 7.58 -36.83
N THR A 4 10.45 8.20 -36.51
CA THR A 4 10.18 8.81 -35.19
C THR A 4 8.71 8.66 -34.81
N GLU A 5 8.21 7.43 -34.72
CA GLU A 5 6.85 7.15 -34.20
C GLU A 5 6.82 5.98 -33.19
N HIS A 6 7.92 5.74 -32.47
CA HIS A 6 7.90 4.87 -31.30
C HIS A 6 8.16 5.72 -30.05
N ASP A 7 7.19 5.67 -29.11
CA ASP A 7 7.22 6.14 -27.72
C ASP A 7 6.38 7.38 -27.36
N ASN A 8 5.12 7.41 -27.81
CA ASN A 8 4.09 8.28 -27.21
C ASN A 8 3.04 7.47 -26.42
N ALA A 9 3.49 6.42 -25.70
CA ALA A 9 2.65 5.77 -24.71
C ALA A 9 2.49 6.72 -23.50
N PRO A 10 1.27 7.01 -23.03
CA PRO A 10 1.09 7.91 -21.89
C PRO A 10 1.75 7.30 -20.65
N MET A 11 2.68 8.03 -20.02
CA MET A 11 3.19 7.69 -18.69
C MET A 11 2.02 7.75 -17.71
N LEU A 12 1.58 6.57 -17.24
CA LEU A 12 0.55 6.47 -16.22
C LEU A 12 1.16 6.84 -14.85
N PRO A 13 0.45 7.60 -14.01
CA PRO A 13 0.93 7.94 -12.68
C PRO A 13 1.00 6.68 -11.80
N ALA A 14 2.04 6.60 -10.98
CA ALA A 14 2.13 5.58 -9.93
C ALA A 14 1.02 5.79 -8.89
N ILE A 15 0.46 4.70 -8.38
CA ILE A 15 -0.60 4.71 -7.35
C ILE A 15 0.01 4.21 -6.05
N PHE A 16 -0.16 5.00 -4.99
CA PHE A 16 0.25 4.64 -3.63
C PHE A 16 -0.97 4.66 -2.70
N CYS A 17 -1.05 3.67 -1.81
CA CYS A 17 -2.03 3.64 -0.74
C CYS A 17 -1.34 3.98 0.58
N VAL A 18 -1.89 4.94 1.33
CA VAL A 18 -1.33 5.41 2.60
C VAL A 18 -2.36 5.30 3.71
N ASN A 19 -1.90 4.99 4.91
CA ASN A 19 -2.71 5.03 6.11
C ASN A 19 -1.95 5.78 7.23
N TRP A 20 -2.35 7.02 7.49
CA TRP A 20 -1.75 7.87 8.53
C TRP A 20 -2.35 7.65 9.92
N PHE A 21 -3.41 6.85 10.02
CA PHE A 21 -4.29 6.79 11.19
C PHE A 21 -4.28 5.43 11.88
N ARG A 22 -3.23 4.63 11.65
CA ARG A 22 -3.10 3.33 12.31
C ARG A 22 -2.88 3.55 13.82
N SER A 23 -3.76 2.95 14.61
CA SER A 23 -3.73 3.05 16.07
C SER A 23 -3.16 1.79 16.74
N ASP A 24 -2.65 1.95 17.96
CA ASP A 24 -2.32 0.85 18.85
C ASP A 24 -3.57 0.25 19.52
N GLU A 25 -3.37 -0.77 20.35
CA GLU A 25 -4.43 -1.43 21.13
C GLU A 25 -5.12 -0.48 22.13
N GLN A 26 -4.48 0.64 22.46
CA GLN A 26 -5.01 1.69 23.32
C GLN A 26 -5.71 2.80 22.52
N GLY A 27 -5.85 2.65 21.20
CA GLY A 27 -6.51 3.60 20.31
C GLY A 27 -5.66 4.83 19.95
N ARG A 28 -4.39 4.88 20.36
CA ARG A 28 -3.49 6.01 20.07
C ARG A 28 -2.85 5.85 18.70
N PHE A 29 -2.77 6.92 17.93
CA PHE A 29 -2.06 6.89 16.65
C PHE A 29 -0.59 6.53 16.86
N ILE A 30 -0.13 5.53 16.11
CA ILE A 30 1.26 5.10 16.15
C ILE A 30 2.10 6.10 15.34
N TRP A 31 1.57 6.60 14.22
CA TRP A 31 2.24 7.60 13.40
C TRP A 31 1.94 9.02 13.90
N PRO A 32 2.96 9.89 14.07
CA PRO A 32 2.78 11.26 14.56
C PRO A 32 2.00 12.18 13.60
N GLY A 33 1.98 11.87 12.30
CA GLY A 33 1.22 12.61 11.29
C GLY A 33 1.79 13.99 10.95
N PHE A 34 0.94 14.85 10.37
CA PHE A 34 1.26 16.23 10.00
C PHE A 34 2.53 16.36 9.14
N GLY A 35 3.53 17.11 9.61
CA GLY A 35 4.79 17.36 8.90
C GLY A 35 5.60 16.09 8.67
N GLU A 36 5.46 15.08 9.53
CA GLU A 36 6.22 13.83 9.41
C GLU A 36 5.80 13.03 8.18
N ASN A 37 4.59 13.24 7.63
CA ASN A 37 4.12 12.62 6.38
C ASN A 37 5.07 12.89 5.20
N MET A 38 5.82 14.01 5.24
CA MET A 38 6.81 14.33 4.22
C MET A 38 7.88 13.23 4.07
N ARG A 39 8.23 12.52 5.14
CA ARG A 39 9.22 11.42 5.08
C ARG A 39 8.75 10.30 4.15
N VAL A 40 7.46 9.97 4.21
CA VAL A 40 6.86 8.94 3.35
C VAL A 40 6.67 9.46 1.92
N LEU A 41 6.32 10.73 1.73
CA LEU A 41 6.22 11.33 0.40
C LEU A 41 7.59 11.37 -0.30
N VAL A 42 8.66 11.70 0.41
CA VAL A 42 10.03 11.66 -0.11
C VAL A 42 10.38 10.24 -0.55
N TRP A 43 10.07 9.22 0.26
CA TRP A 43 10.27 7.82 -0.13
C TRP A 43 9.48 7.44 -1.38
N MET A 44 8.22 7.87 -1.51
CA MET A 44 7.41 7.61 -2.71
C MET A 44 8.05 8.20 -3.96
N LEU A 45 8.52 9.45 -3.89
CA LEU A 45 9.19 10.12 -5.01
C LEU A 45 10.48 9.39 -5.42
N GLN A 46 11.25 8.91 -4.46
CA GLN A 46 12.48 8.14 -4.71
C GLN A 46 12.18 6.74 -5.30
N ASN A 47 11.01 6.18 -5.01
CA ASN A 47 10.58 4.85 -5.43
C ASN A 47 9.61 4.83 -6.61
N LEU A 48 9.30 5.97 -7.24
CA LEU A 48 8.36 6.05 -8.38
C LEU A 48 8.62 5.02 -9.48
N ASN A 49 9.90 4.71 -9.72
CA ASN A 49 10.35 3.74 -10.72
C ASN A 49 11.15 2.59 -10.11
N GLN A 50 11.12 2.43 -8.79
CA GLN A 50 11.92 1.44 -8.07
C GLN A 50 11.02 0.73 -7.07
N ALA A 51 10.77 -0.57 -7.29
CA ALA A 51 10.03 -1.41 -6.35
C ALA A 51 10.91 -1.83 -5.15
N LYS A 52 11.66 -0.88 -4.56
CA LYS A 52 12.52 -1.16 -3.41
C LYS A 52 11.71 -1.07 -2.13
N GLY A 53 11.89 -2.07 -1.28
CA GLY A 53 11.17 -2.20 -0.02
C GLY A 53 10.82 -3.65 0.24
N ASP A 54 9.85 -3.86 1.11
CA ASP A 54 9.32 -5.18 1.43
C ASP A 54 8.04 -5.44 0.66
N ALA A 55 8.04 -6.49 -0.15
CA ALA A 55 6.90 -6.91 -0.93
C ALA A 55 5.91 -7.68 -0.04
N HIS A 56 4.62 -7.38 -0.21
CA HIS A 56 3.52 -8.06 0.46
C HIS A 56 2.31 -8.14 -0.47
N LEU A 57 1.21 -8.74 0.01
CA LEU A 57 0.03 -9.05 -0.80
C LEU A 57 -0.52 -7.86 -1.63
N ALA A 58 -0.45 -6.67 -1.06
CA ALA A 58 -1.05 -5.45 -1.60
C ALA A 58 -0.04 -4.51 -2.28
N GLY A 59 1.23 -4.89 -2.37
CA GLY A 59 2.25 -4.09 -3.05
C GLY A 59 3.60 -4.12 -2.35
N VAL A 60 4.28 -2.97 -2.36
CA VAL A 60 5.59 -2.78 -1.73
C VAL A 60 5.48 -1.68 -0.70
N SER A 61 5.98 -1.94 0.50
CA SER A 61 6.08 -0.96 1.58
C SER A 61 7.54 -0.60 1.87
N PRO A 62 7.82 0.60 2.41
CA PRO A 62 9.17 0.97 2.83
C PRO A 62 9.70 0.02 3.92
N ARG A 63 11.01 -0.19 3.92
CA ARG A 63 11.74 -0.71 5.09
C ARG A 63 12.02 0.43 6.06
N TYR A 64 12.29 0.10 7.33
CA TYR A 64 12.65 1.10 8.33
C TYR A 64 13.83 1.96 7.86
N GLN A 65 14.87 1.33 7.29
CA GLN A 65 16.06 2.00 6.78
C GLN A 65 15.84 2.87 5.53
N ASP A 66 14.68 2.75 4.86
CA ASP A 66 14.38 3.55 3.66
C ASP A 66 13.77 4.92 4.03
N ILE A 67 13.43 5.13 5.30
CA ILE A 67 12.84 6.36 5.82
C ILE A 67 13.90 7.15 6.59
N ASP A 68 13.95 8.47 6.35
CA ASP A 68 14.78 9.37 7.15
C ASP A 68 14.13 9.58 8.52
N TRP A 69 14.81 9.22 9.61
CA TRP A 69 14.33 9.37 10.98
C TRP A 69 14.97 10.54 11.73
N ARG A 70 15.86 11.31 11.09
CA ARG A 70 16.55 12.42 11.77
C ARG A 70 15.53 13.41 12.34
N GLY A 71 15.73 13.77 13.61
CA GLY A 71 14.86 14.69 14.34
C GLY A 71 13.53 14.11 14.81
N LEU A 72 13.28 12.80 14.62
CA LEU A 72 12.10 12.11 15.12
C LEU A 72 12.51 10.86 15.90
N ASP A 73 12.13 10.79 17.18
CA ASP A 73 12.32 9.59 17.99
C ASP A 73 11.25 8.55 17.63
N PHE A 74 11.58 7.68 16.68
CA PHE A 74 10.68 6.66 16.16
C PHE A 74 11.42 5.34 16.01
N SER A 75 11.02 4.34 16.78
CA SER A 75 11.73 3.07 16.87
C SER A 75 11.41 2.13 15.70
N ALA A 76 12.33 1.20 15.43
CA ALA A 76 12.12 0.15 14.42
C ALA A 76 10.92 -0.74 14.78
N GLU A 77 10.67 -0.97 16.07
CA GLU A 77 9.52 -1.73 16.57
C GLU A 77 8.20 -0.99 16.32
N GLN A 78 8.16 0.33 16.54
CA GLN A 78 6.98 1.14 16.20
C GLN A 78 6.71 1.09 14.69
N PHE A 79 7.75 1.14 13.87
CA PHE A 79 7.62 1.03 12.42
C PHE A 79 7.16 -0.36 11.98
N ALA A 80 7.70 -1.42 12.57
CA ALA A 80 7.28 -2.79 12.28
C ALA A 80 5.80 -2.98 12.59
N ARG A 81 5.28 -2.39 13.68
CA ARG A 81 3.83 -2.40 13.97
C ARG A 81 3.01 -1.64 12.91
N LEU A 82 3.54 -0.54 12.38
CA LEU A 82 2.90 0.23 11.31
C LEU A 82 2.89 -0.50 9.96
N SER A 83 3.98 -1.18 9.62
CA SER A 83 4.14 -1.87 8.34
C SER A 83 3.62 -3.32 8.36
N ASN A 84 3.24 -3.85 9.53
CA ASN A 84 2.76 -5.22 9.64
C ASN A 84 1.49 -5.46 8.83
N VAL A 85 1.52 -6.47 7.97
CA VAL A 85 0.43 -6.94 7.12
C VAL A 85 -0.12 -8.20 7.77
N ASP A 86 -1.12 -8.05 8.63
CA ASP A 86 -1.72 -9.18 9.35
C ASP A 86 -2.73 -9.93 8.45
N PRO A 87 -2.52 -11.22 8.12
CA PRO A 87 -3.41 -11.96 7.25
C PRO A 87 -4.86 -12.04 7.77
N GLY A 88 -5.05 -12.06 9.09
CA GLY A 88 -6.38 -12.08 9.72
C GLY A 88 -7.15 -10.77 9.49
N GLU A 89 -6.49 -9.64 9.68
CA GLU A 89 -7.05 -8.30 9.39
C GLU A 89 -7.36 -8.15 7.89
N TRP A 90 -6.48 -8.64 7.00
CA TRP A 90 -6.73 -8.64 5.56
C TRP A 90 -7.93 -9.50 5.16
N ARG A 91 -8.13 -10.67 5.78
CA ARG A 91 -9.33 -11.51 5.54
C ARG A 91 -10.61 -10.78 5.98
N LYS A 92 -10.58 -10.10 7.13
CA LYS A 92 -11.73 -9.28 7.60
C LYS A 92 -12.03 -8.14 6.63
N GLU A 93 -11.00 -7.47 6.13
CA GLU A 93 -11.16 -6.37 5.16
C GLU A 93 -11.72 -6.87 3.82
N LEU A 94 -11.24 -8.00 3.29
CA LEU A 94 -11.80 -8.60 2.08
C LEU A 94 -13.27 -9.01 2.26
N ALA A 95 -13.63 -9.52 3.45
CA ALA A 95 -15.01 -9.83 3.77
C ALA A 95 -15.89 -8.57 3.85
N SER A 96 -15.37 -7.45 4.37
CA SER A 96 -16.09 -6.17 4.47
C SER A 96 -16.48 -5.63 3.08
N GLN A 97 -15.61 -5.85 2.08
CA GLN A 97 -15.81 -5.43 0.70
C GLN A 97 -16.84 -6.28 -0.07
N ALA A 98 -17.20 -7.46 0.43
CA ALA A 98 -18.12 -8.38 -0.24
C ALA A 98 -19.47 -7.71 -0.55
N ARG A 99 -20.03 -7.00 0.43
CA ARG A 99 -21.30 -6.27 0.27
C ARG A 99 -21.24 -5.20 -0.81
N LEU A 100 -20.13 -4.47 -0.91
CA LEU A 100 -19.95 -3.45 -1.95
C LEU A 100 -19.89 -4.09 -3.35
N PHE A 101 -19.21 -5.23 -3.47
CA PHE A 101 -19.10 -5.94 -4.74
C PHE A 101 -20.44 -6.51 -5.19
N GLU A 102 -21.25 -7.01 -4.25
CA GLU A 102 -22.63 -7.43 -4.51
C GLU A 102 -23.50 -6.27 -5.00
N GLN A 103 -23.42 -5.10 -4.37
CA GLN A 103 -24.16 -3.89 -4.78
C GLN A 103 -23.79 -3.43 -6.19
N LEU A 104 -22.51 -3.56 -6.58
CA LEU A 104 -22.06 -3.24 -7.93
C LEU A 104 -22.51 -4.29 -8.96
N GLY A 105 -22.70 -5.54 -8.55
CA GLY A 105 -23.26 -6.61 -9.37
C GLY A 105 -22.58 -6.74 -10.73
N SER A 106 -23.37 -6.60 -11.82
CA SER A 106 -22.89 -6.70 -13.20
C SER A 106 -22.02 -5.52 -13.65
N ARG A 107 -22.00 -4.40 -12.90
CA ARG A 107 -21.18 -3.23 -13.22
C ARG A 107 -19.77 -3.32 -12.65
N LEU A 108 -19.49 -4.30 -11.79
CA LEU A 108 -18.15 -4.49 -11.24
C LEU A 108 -17.18 -4.90 -12.35
N PRO A 109 -16.07 -4.15 -12.59
CA PRO A 109 -15.04 -4.56 -13.53
C PRO A 109 -14.48 -5.95 -13.18
N SER A 110 -14.40 -6.84 -14.17
CA SER A 110 -13.88 -8.20 -14.01
C SER A 110 -12.46 -8.23 -13.41
N ARG A 111 -11.64 -7.21 -13.72
CA ARG A 111 -10.29 -7.06 -13.16
C ARG A 111 -10.28 -6.90 -11.65
N LEU A 112 -11.23 -6.17 -11.07
CA LEU A 112 -11.32 -6.01 -9.60
C LEU A 112 -11.71 -7.32 -8.92
N ARG A 113 -12.62 -8.08 -9.54
CA ARG A 113 -13.00 -9.42 -9.06
C ARG A 113 -11.79 -10.37 -9.04
N ALA A 114 -11.04 -10.43 -10.15
CA ALA A 114 -9.86 -11.28 -10.26
C ALA A 114 -8.74 -10.90 -9.25
N ILE A 115 -8.53 -9.60 -9.00
CA ILE A 115 -7.56 -9.14 -7.98
C ILE A 115 -7.97 -9.63 -6.60
N ARG A 116 -9.26 -9.50 -6.25
CA ARG A 116 -9.79 -9.95 -4.97
C ARG A 116 -9.62 -11.46 -4.78
N GLU A 117 -10.02 -12.26 -5.77
CA GLU A 117 -9.87 -13.73 -5.73
C GLU A 117 -8.41 -14.16 -5.54
N ARG A 118 -7.47 -13.48 -6.21
CA ARG A 118 -6.03 -13.72 -6.02
C ARG A 118 -5.58 -13.40 -4.59
N TRP A 119 -6.09 -12.31 -4.02
CA TRP A 119 -5.78 -11.93 -2.64
C TRP A 119 -6.34 -12.94 -1.63
N GLU A 120 -7.58 -13.38 -1.81
CA GLU A 120 -8.20 -14.42 -0.98
C GLU A 120 -7.39 -15.72 -1.03
N ALA A 121 -7.01 -16.19 -2.23
CA ALA A 121 -6.22 -17.42 -2.39
C ALA A 121 -4.86 -17.34 -1.68
N SER A 122 -4.16 -16.20 -1.81
CA SER A 122 -2.85 -15.99 -1.19
C SER A 122 -2.91 -15.98 0.34
N LEU A 123 -4.04 -15.54 0.91
CA LEU A 123 -4.29 -15.54 2.35
C LEU A 123 -4.77 -16.90 2.88
N THR A 124 -5.20 -17.83 2.03
CA THR A 124 -5.54 -19.21 2.44
C THR A 124 -4.30 -20.11 2.43
N SER A 125 -3.31 -19.80 1.59
CA SER A 125 -2.05 -20.54 1.48
C SER A 125 -0.97 -20.15 2.49
N ALA A 126 -1.24 -19.17 3.36
CA ALA A 126 -0.32 -18.64 4.38
C ALA A 126 -0.89 -18.87 5.79
#